data_AF-A0A554K1W6-F1
#
_entry.id   AF-A0A554K1W6-F1
#
_cell.length_a   1.000
_cell.length_b   1.000
_cell.length_c   1.000
_cell.angle_alpha   90.00
_cell.angle_beta   90.00
_cell.angle_gamma   90.00
#
_symmetry.space_group_name_H-M   'P 1'
#
loop_
_entity.id
_entity.type
_entity.pdbx_description
1 polymer ?
#
loop_
_entity_poly.entity_id
_entity_poly.type
_entity_poly.pdbx_seq_one_letter_code
_entity_poly.pdbx_strand_id
1 'polypeptide(L)'
;MRRCFVGCQHLVNRNLCGGREYMKSIVARRAARGAEFMDGVRPGWFDEVDGSRLNIYSTKNCILGQIYGSYEVGARLYGFWGNNLALRYGFLASVFGFFPTTRLIRAWLYEIERRRVQAVFASNAPKEQSSEALV
;
A
#
# COMPACT_ATOMS: atom_id res chain seq x y z
N MET A 1 -22.19 23.80 -28.64
CA MET A 1 -20.97 23.02 -28.94
C MET A 1 -20.48 22.39 -27.64
N ARG A 2 -20.67 21.08 -27.46
CA ARG A 2 -20.27 20.33 -26.25
C ARG A 2 -18.90 19.69 -26.52
N ARG A 3 -17.87 20.03 -25.75
CA ARG A 3 -16.61 19.26 -25.71
C ARG A 3 -16.61 18.40 -24.45
N CYS A 4 -16.77 17.10 -24.65
CA CYS A 4 -16.56 16.08 -23.63
C CYS A 4 -15.06 15.93 -23.38
N PHE A 5 -14.60 16.15 -22.15
CA PHE A 5 -13.28 15.71 -21.69
C PHE A 5 -13.41 14.25 -21.22
N VAL A 6 -12.97 13.32 -22.06
CA VAL A 6 -12.82 11.90 -21.70
C VAL A 6 -11.34 11.59 -21.80
N GLY A 7 -10.67 11.46 -20.66
CA GLY A 7 -9.25 11.10 -20.63
C GLY A 7 -8.78 10.75 -19.23
N CYS A 8 -8.22 9.54 -19.09
CA CYS A 8 -7.52 8.99 -17.90
C CYS A 8 -8.34 8.26 -16.82
N GLN A 9 -9.19 7.32 -17.22
CA GLN A 9 -9.69 6.25 -16.32
C GLN A 9 -9.15 4.85 -16.67
N HIS A 10 -8.11 4.73 -17.49
CA HIS A 10 -7.78 3.46 -18.18
C HIS A 10 -6.44 2.78 -17.85
N LEU A 11 -5.73 3.20 -16.79
CA LEU A 11 -4.48 2.53 -16.38
C LEU A 11 -4.53 1.87 -15.00
N VAL A 12 -5.71 1.43 -14.55
CA VAL A 12 -5.82 0.44 -13.48
C VAL A 12 -6.36 -0.87 -14.07
N ASN A 13 -5.42 -1.77 -14.37
CA ASN A 13 -5.56 -3.21 -14.58
C ASN A 13 -7.01 -3.73 -14.73
N ARG A 14 -7.38 -4.10 -15.97
CA ARG A 14 -8.66 -4.73 -16.35
C ARG A 14 -8.84 -6.18 -15.84
N ASN A 15 -8.40 -6.47 -14.61
CA ASN A 15 -8.63 -7.76 -13.92
C ASN A 15 -9.41 -7.61 -12.61
N LEU A 16 -10.02 -6.44 -12.35
CA LEU A 16 -10.79 -6.15 -11.15
C LEU A 16 -12.30 -6.07 -11.44
N CYS A 17 -12.89 -7.09 -12.06
CA CYS A 17 -14.34 -7.16 -12.32
C CYS A 17 -15.22 -7.30 -11.03
N GLY A 18 -14.66 -7.00 -9.84
CA GLY A 18 -15.37 -6.81 -8.56
C GLY A 18 -14.82 -5.66 -7.71
N GLY A 19 -14.07 -4.72 -8.32
CA GLY A 19 -13.13 -3.82 -7.63
C GLY A 19 -13.70 -2.85 -6.59
N ARG A 20 -15.00 -2.49 -6.67
CA ARG A 20 -15.59 -1.50 -5.75
C ARG A 20 -16.09 -2.09 -4.43
N GLU A 21 -16.49 -3.36 -4.43
CA GLU A 21 -16.97 -4.09 -3.25
C GLU A 21 -15.82 -4.80 -2.53
N TYR A 22 -14.85 -5.32 -3.30
CA TYR A 22 -13.61 -5.91 -2.78
C TYR A 22 -12.79 -4.94 -1.90
N MET A 23 -12.75 -3.66 -2.27
CA MET A 23 -12.04 -2.60 -1.52
C MET A 23 -12.67 -2.29 -0.14
N LYS A 24 -13.94 -2.67 0.07
CA LYS A 24 -14.62 -2.51 1.37
C LYS A 24 -14.35 -3.68 2.32
N SER A 25 -13.64 -4.71 1.87
CA SER A 25 -13.36 -5.88 2.71
C SER A 25 -12.50 -5.52 3.93
N ILE A 26 -12.66 -6.30 5.01
CA ILE A 26 -11.83 -6.18 6.22
C ILE A 26 -10.34 -6.31 5.85
N VAL A 27 -10.00 -7.14 4.88
CA VAL A 27 -8.64 -7.35 4.40
C VAL A 27 -8.06 -6.10 3.76
N ALA A 28 -8.82 -5.45 2.87
CA ALA A 28 -8.41 -4.19 2.25
C ALA A 28 -8.21 -3.08 3.31
N ARG A 29 -9.14 -2.96 4.27
CA ARG A 29 -9.04 -1.98 5.36
C ARG A 29 -7.81 -2.21 6.25
N ARG A 30 -7.45 -3.47 6.52
CA ARG A 30 -6.26 -3.82 7.29
C ARG A 30 -4.99 -3.42 6.55
N ALA A 31 -4.88 -3.76 5.26
CA ALA A 31 -3.74 -3.39 4.43
C ALA A 31 -3.61 -1.87 4.30
N ALA A 32 -4.70 -1.15 4.04
CA ALA A 32 -4.70 0.32 3.97
C ALA A 32 -4.21 0.95 5.28
N ARG A 33 -4.69 0.46 6.43
CA ARG A 33 -4.22 0.93 7.74
C ARG A 33 -2.74 0.61 7.98
N GLY A 34 -2.29 -0.58 7.58
CA GLY A 34 -0.87 -0.95 7.59
C GLY A 34 -0.02 0.01 6.76
N ALA A 35 -0.50 0.33 5.57
CA ALA A 35 0.18 1.21 4.64
C ALA A 35 0.23 2.66 5.16
N GLU A 36 -0.87 3.19 5.72
CA GLU A 36 -0.92 4.50 6.42
C GLU A 36 0.06 4.56 7.60
N PHE A 37 0.16 3.46 8.37
CA PHE A 37 1.15 3.36 9.43
C PHE A 37 2.58 3.45 8.88
N MET A 38 2.87 2.72 7.80
CA MET A 38 4.18 2.73 7.16
C MET A 38 4.53 4.11 6.57
N ASP A 39 3.55 4.84 6.04
CA ASP A 39 3.75 6.22 5.57
C ASP A 39 4.24 7.15 6.68
N GLY A 40 3.73 6.95 7.91
CA GLY A 40 4.13 7.73 9.07
C GLY A 40 5.51 7.38 9.63
N VAL A 41 5.87 6.09 9.65
CA VAL A 41 7.13 5.64 10.27
C VAL A 41 8.30 5.54 9.29
N ARG A 42 8.02 5.40 7.99
CA ARG A 42 9.04 5.29 6.94
C ARG A 42 8.49 5.82 5.60
N PRO A 43 8.46 7.15 5.40
CA PRO A 43 8.06 7.74 4.13
C PRO A 43 8.85 7.14 2.96
N GLY A 44 8.17 6.79 1.87
CA GLY A 44 8.80 6.16 0.69
C GLY A 44 8.99 4.64 0.77
N TRP A 45 8.54 3.98 1.85
CA TRP A 45 8.68 2.53 2.04
C TRP A 45 8.18 1.68 0.86
N PHE A 46 7.20 2.17 0.11
CA PHE A 46 6.59 1.45 -1.01
C PHE A 46 7.57 1.23 -2.18
N ASP A 47 8.65 2.01 -2.28
CA ASP A 47 9.70 1.81 -3.29
C ASP A 47 10.72 0.74 -2.89
N GLU A 48 10.85 0.47 -1.58
CA GLU A 48 11.75 -0.56 -1.05
C GLU A 48 11.15 -1.97 -1.12
N VAL A 49 9.83 -2.07 -1.33
CA VAL A 49 9.13 -3.35 -1.37
C VAL A 49 9.08 -3.90 -2.81
N ASP A 50 9.65 -5.09 -3.00
CA ASP A 50 9.46 -5.90 -4.19
C ASP A 50 8.12 -6.65 -4.13
N GLY A 51 7.16 -6.14 -4.89
CA GLY A 51 5.82 -6.72 -5.01
C GLY A 51 5.81 -8.11 -5.65
N SER A 52 6.78 -8.46 -6.48
CA SER A 52 6.85 -9.78 -7.13
C SER A 52 7.17 -10.90 -6.15
N ARG A 53 7.88 -10.56 -5.07
CA ARG A 53 8.28 -11.47 -4.00
C ARG A 53 7.37 -11.42 -2.78
N LEU A 54 6.42 -10.48 -2.73
CA LEU A 54 5.61 -10.21 -1.54
C LEU A 54 4.84 -11.46 -1.07
N ASN A 55 5.18 -11.91 0.14
CA ASN A 55 4.51 -13.03 0.78
C ASN A 55 4.34 -12.79 2.29
N ILE A 56 3.10 -12.62 2.74
CA ILE A 56 2.76 -12.33 4.14
C ILE A 56 3.12 -13.48 5.10
N TYR A 57 3.29 -14.71 4.62
CA TYR A 57 3.74 -15.83 5.44
C TYR A 57 5.26 -15.93 5.58
N SER A 58 6.02 -15.14 4.82
CA SER A 58 7.47 -15.17 4.90
C SER A 58 7.96 -14.13 5.90
N THR A 59 8.81 -14.56 6.83
CA THR A 59 9.49 -13.62 7.75
C THR A 59 10.43 -12.66 7.01
N LYS A 60 10.87 -12.98 5.78
CA LYS A 60 11.77 -12.15 4.98
C LYS A 60 11.09 -11.47 3.79
N ASN A 61 10.13 -12.13 3.14
CA ASN A 61 9.46 -11.57 1.96
C ASN A 61 8.13 -10.86 2.29
N CYS A 62 7.72 -10.76 3.55
CA CYS A 62 6.63 -9.87 3.95
C CYS A 62 7.08 -8.39 3.99
N ILE A 63 6.15 -7.44 4.13
CA ILE A 63 6.46 -5.99 4.16
C ILE A 63 7.54 -5.65 5.18
N LEU A 64 7.37 -6.08 6.44
CA LEU A 64 8.35 -5.80 7.49
C LEU A 64 9.68 -6.52 7.25
N GLY A 65 9.64 -7.73 6.69
CA GLY A 65 10.83 -8.51 6.35
C GLY A 65 11.67 -7.87 5.25
N GLN A 66 11.04 -7.30 4.22
CA GLN A 66 11.75 -6.65 3.13
C GLN A 66 12.38 -5.32 3.58
N ILE A 67 11.68 -4.56 4.43
CA ILE A 67 12.12 -3.23 4.87
C ILE A 67 13.15 -3.29 6.01
N TYR A 68 12.94 -4.19 6.97
CA TYR A 68 13.75 -4.27 8.20
C TYR A 68 14.63 -5.52 8.25
N GLY A 69 14.70 -6.30 7.16
CA GLY A 69 15.47 -7.54 7.05
C GLY A 69 14.79 -8.78 7.65
N SER A 70 13.88 -8.61 8.61
CA SER A 70 13.04 -9.68 9.14
C SER A 70 11.74 -9.15 9.77
N TYR A 71 10.70 -9.98 9.76
CA TYR A 71 9.41 -9.70 10.41
C TYR A 71 9.61 -9.43 11.91
N GLU A 72 10.42 -10.25 12.58
CA GLU A 72 10.70 -10.15 14.01
C GLU A 72 11.29 -8.79 14.36
N VAL A 73 12.26 -8.30 13.57
CA VAL A 73 12.90 -7.00 13.79
C VAL A 73 11.88 -5.87 13.67
N GLY A 74 11.14 -5.82 12.56
CA GLY A 74 10.12 -4.78 12.35
C GLY A 74 8.98 -4.86 13.37
N ALA A 75 8.53 -6.06 13.71
CA ALA A 75 7.45 -6.27 14.67
C ALA A 75 7.84 -5.87 16.09
N ARG A 76 9.10 -6.07 16.50
CA ARG A 76 9.59 -5.58 17.79
C ARG A 76 9.73 -4.06 17.81
N LEU A 77 10.30 -3.49 16.74
CA LEU A 77 10.53 -2.05 16.63
C LEU A 77 9.24 -1.24 16.82
N TYR A 78 8.11 -1.75 16.30
CA TYR A 78 6.82 -1.07 16.34
C TYR A 78 5.81 -1.67 17.32
N GLY A 79 6.26 -2.54 18.23
CA GLY A 79 5.41 -3.10 19.28
C GLY A 79 4.26 -3.98 18.74
N PHE A 80 4.46 -4.65 17.62
CA PHE A 80 3.52 -5.67 17.09
C PHE A 80 3.79 -7.08 17.62
N TRP A 81 4.97 -7.31 18.20
CA TRP A 81 5.35 -8.61 18.75
C TRP A 81 4.44 -9.00 19.92
N GLY A 82 3.94 -10.25 19.91
CA GLY A 82 3.16 -10.81 21.01
C GLY A 82 1.73 -10.25 21.16
N ASN A 83 1.21 -9.51 20.18
CA ASN A 83 -0.15 -8.98 20.23
C ASN A 83 -0.86 -9.03 18.86
N ASN A 84 -2.12 -8.59 18.85
CA ASN A 84 -2.99 -8.64 17.67
C ASN A 84 -2.88 -7.42 16.74
N LEU A 85 -1.97 -6.47 17.01
CA LEU A 85 -1.83 -5.26 16.18
C LEU A 85 -1.35 -5.62 14.77
N ALA A 86 -0.35 -6.51 14.62
CA ALA A 86 0.09 -6.95 13.29
C ALA A 86 -1.08 -7.46 12.42
N LEU A 87 -2.04 -8.17 13.01
CA LEU A 87 -3.24 -8.63 12.31
C LEU A 87 -4.20 -7.47 11.97
N ARG A 88 -4.35 -6.49 12.86
CA ARG A 88 -5.20 -5.29 12.65
C ARG A 88 -4.63 -4.33 11.59
N TYR A 89 -3.30 -4.32 11.43
CA TYR A 89 -2.58 -3.54 10.41
C TYR A 89 -2.24 -4.39 9.17
N GLY A 90 -2.71 -5.64 9.09
CA GLY A 90 -2.54 -6.48 7.89
C GLY A 90 -1.12 -7.00 7.65
N PHE A 91 -0.22 -6.91 8.63
CA PHE A 91 1.11 -7.53 8.57
C PHE A 91 1.09 -9.05 8.81
N LEU A 92 -0.04 -9.59 9.28
CA LEU A 92 -0.29 -11.02 9.44
C LEU A 92 -1.66 -11.41 8.87
N ALA A 93 -1.76 -12.62 8.32
CA ALA A 93 -2.93 -13.04 7.55
C ALA A 93 -4.12 -13.57 8.37
N SER A 94 -3.89 -14.29 9.46
CA SER A 94 -4.83 -14.68 10.52
C SER A 94 -4.12 -15.72 11.38
N VAL A 95 -4.45 -15.81 12.67
CA VAL A 95 -3.94 -16.86 13.56
C VAL A 95 -4.64 -18.21 13.31
N PHE A 96 -5.80 -18.20 12.63
CA PHE A 96 -6.67 -19.38 12.45
C PHE A 96 -6.64 -19.98 11.03
N GLY A 97 -5.63 -19.71 10.20
CA GLY A 97 -5.35 -20.49 8.97
C GLY A 97 -6.37 -20.44 7.81
N PHE A 98 -7.58 -19.89 7.98
CA PHE A 98 -8.68 -20.04 7.00
C PHE A 98 -8.96 -18.84 6.08
N PHE A 99 -8.20 -17.73 6.17
CA PHE A 99 -8.39 -16.63 5.22
C PHE A 99 -7.48 -16.80 4.00
N PRO A 100 -8.00 -16.73 2.76
CA PRO A 100 -7.18 -16.79 1.56
C PRO A 100 -6.28 -15.55 1.52
N THR A 101 -5.01 -15.76 1.88
CA THR A 101 -3.98 -14.71 2.02
C THR A 101 -3.64 -14.02 0.72
N THR A 102 -3.97 -14.65 -0.40
CA THR A 102 -3.99 -14.04 -1.72
C THR A 102 -4.76 -12.71 -1.71
N ARG A 103 -5.85 -12.60 -0.93
CA ARG A 103 -6.61 -11.35 -0.83
C ARG A 103 -5.85 -10.26 -0.07
N LEU A 104 -5.06 -10.62 0.94
CA LEU A 104 -4.26 -9.67 1.72
C LEU A 104 -3.02 -9.23 0.95
N ILE A 105 -2.35 -10.17 0.27
CA ILE A 105 -1.25 -9.87 -0.64
C ILE A 105 -1.73 -8.91 -1.74
N ARG A 106 -2.85 -9.21 -2.40
CA ARG A 106 -3.44 -8.30 -3.42
C ARG A 106 -3.78 -6.92 -2.86
N ALA A 107 -4.30 -6.84 -1.64
CA ALA A 107 -4.59 -5.57 -1.00
C ALA A 107 -3.30 -4.76 -0.74
N TRP A 108 -2.23 -5.40 -0.27
CA TRP A 108 -0.93 -4.74 -0.12
C TRP A 108 -0.33 -4.29 -1.45
N LEU A 109 -0.39 -5.12 -2.49
CA LEU A 109 0.07 -4.75 -3.83
C LEU A 109 -0.68 -3.52 -4.36
N TYR A 110 -1.99 -3.45 -4.10
CA TYR A 110 -2.78 -2.26 -4.44
C TYR A 110 -2.29 -1.02 -3.69
N GLU A 111 -2.04 -1.11 -2.38
CA GLU A 111 -1.57 0.03 -1.58
C GLU A 111 -0.16 0.51 -1.95
N ILE A 112 0.73 -0.41 -2.33
CA ILE A 112 2.07 -0.11 -2.86
C ILE A 112 1.93 0.64 -4.18
N GLU A 113 1.18 0.09 -5.12
CA GLU A 113 1.03 0.67 -6.45
C GLU A 113 0.33 2.03 -6.41
N ARG A 114 -0.71 2.15 -5.58
CA ARG A 114 -1.40 3.42 -5.34
C ARG A 114 -0.43 4.52 -4.91
N ARG A 115 0.51 4.22 -4.02
CA ARG A 115 1.50 5.19 -3.53
C ARG A 115 2.54 5.55 -4.58
N ARG A 116 3.03 4.58 -5.35
CA ARG A 116 3.92 4.83 -6.49
C ARG A 116 3.29 5.79 -7.49
N VAL A 117 2.03 5.53 -7.85
CA VAL A 117 1.26 6.40 -8.73
C VAL A 117 1.10 7.80 -8.13
N GLN A 118 0.74 7.90 -6.84
CA GLN A 118 0.62 9.20 -6.16
C GLN A 118 1.96 9.96 -6.11
N ALA A 119 3.08 9.28 -5.87
CA ALA A 119 4.40 9.88 -5.85
C ALA A 119 4.80 10.43 -7.22
N VAL A 120 4.52 9.71 -8.30
CA VAL A 120 4.75 10.17 -9.69
C VAL A 120 3.91 11.41 -10.00
N PHE A 121 2.64 11.45 -9.58
CA PHE A 121 1.82 12.64 -9.78
C PHE A 121 2.30 13.82 -8.94
N ALA A 122 2.74 13.59 -7.71
CA ALA A 122 3.30 14.62 -6.84
C ALA A 122 4.60 15.19 -7.42
N SER A 123 5.47 14.36 -8.00
CA SER A 123 6.72 14.82 -8.63
C SER A 123 6.49 15.61 -9.92
N ASN A 124 5.41 15.32 -10.64
CA ASN A 124 5.06 15.95 -11.92
C ASN A 124 4.12 17.17 -11.76
N ALA A 125 3.71 17.52 -10.55
CA ALA A 125 2.88 18.68 -10.31
C ALA A 125 3.62 19.95 -10.76
N PRO A 126 2.99 20.85 -11.55
CA PRO A 126 3.59 22.12 -11.90
C PRO A 126 3.97 22.86 -10.62
N LYS A 127 5.26 23.19 -10.46
CA LYS A 127 5.66 24.14 -9.42
C LYS A 127 4.96 25.46 -9.79
N GLU A 128 4.04 25.93 -8.95
CA GLU A 128 3.49 27.27 -9.10
C GLU A 128 4.67 28.23 -9.25
N GLN A 129 4.83 28.80 -10.45
CA GLN A 129 5.75 29.89 -10.68
C GLN A 129 5.14 31.07 -9.94
N SER A 130 5.59 31.26 -8.70
CA SER A 130 5.26 32.43 -7.90
C SER A 130 5.69 33.66 -8.69
N SER A 131 4.71 34.54 -8.90
CA SER A 131 4.83 35.80 -9.60
C SER A 131 5.83 36.70 -8.87
N GLU A 132 7.08 36.65 -9.30
CA GLU A 132 8.03 37.75 -9.11
C GLU A 132 7.96 38.61 -10.39
N ALA A 133 6.87 39.37 -10.51
CA ALA A 133 6.72 40.39 -11.52
C ALA A 133 6.05 41.62 -10.91
N LEU A 134 6.83 42.71 -10.84
CA LEU A 134 6.45 44.11 -10.76
C LEU A 134 5.92 44.63 -9.41
N VAL A 135 6.85 45.14 -8.59
CA VAL A 135 6.71 46.46 -7.94
C VAL A 135 8.02 47.22 -8.12
#